data_AF-A0A968XW75-F1
#
_entry.id   AF-A0A968XW75-F1
#
_cell.length_a   1.000
_cell.length_b   1.000
_cell.length_c   1.000
_cell.angle_alpha   90.00
_cell.angle_beta   90.00
_cell.angle_gamma   90.00
#
_symmetry.space_group_name_H-M   'P 1'
#
loop_
_entity.id
_entity.type
_entity.pdbx_description
1 polymer ?
#
loop_
_entity_poly.entity_id
_entity_poly.type
_entity_poly.pdbx_seq_one_letter_code
_entity_poly.pdbx_strand_id
1 'polypeptide(L)'
;YENDGGNACADLLGQAESVLLDMLPYDDGLQNLVDLVAEAITQVQEAGQQINSYGGDLETDPDRLAEIDSRISELKQICRKYGPGLEDAIAYAAKIRAELAGFDDEGQSLEALQAEADQAKARLKQACTQLRSLRQTAAKTLETQLLSELKPLAMEKVKFQVQLAPIAPTAQGADQICFLLSPNPGEPLQPLSETASGGEMSRFLLAMKACFSAIDSVGTLVFDEIDTGVSGRVSQRSPTNCASSGSGTRSCVSPTNP
;
A
#
# COMPACT_ATOMS: atom_id res chain seq x y z
N TYR A 1 -10.20 -60.67 37.47
CA TYR A 1 -9.54 -60.23 38.72
C TYR A 1 -9.03 -61.46 39.43
N GLU A 2 -7.80 -61.86 39.11
CA GLU A 2 -7.06 -62.86 39.88
C GLU A 2 -6.69 -62.21 41.21
N ASN A 3 -7.35 -62.61 42.29
CA ASN A 3 -6.96 -62.22 43.63
C ASN A 3 -5.90 -63.22 44.11
N ASP A 4 -4.63 -62.83 43.96
CA ASP A 4 -3.48 -63.51 44.53
C ASP A 4 -3.60 -63.50 46.07
N GLY A 5 -4.01 -64.64 46.66
CA GLY A 5 -3.73 -64.94 48.07
C GLY A 5 -4.89 -65.47 48.93
N GLY A 6 -6.13 -65.52 48.44
CA GLY A 6 -7.26 -66.09 49.18
C GLY A 6 -7.83 -67.32 48.48
N ASN A 7 -8.06 -68.43 49.21
CA ASN A 7 -8.77 -69.60 48.67
C ASN A 7 -10.15 -69.16 48.16
N ALA A 8 -10.57 -69.65 46.98
CA ALA A 8 -11.89 -69.32 46.45
C ALA A 8 -12.98 -69.81 47.41
N CYS A 9 -14.10 -69.09 47.50
CA CYS A 9 -15.21 -69.50 48.38
C CYS A 9 -15.71 -70.92 48.04
N ALA A 10 -15.68 -71.30 46.76
CA ALA A 10 -15.99 -72.66 46.32
C ALA A 10 -14.96 -73.71 46.82
N ASP A 11 -13.68 -73.37 46.85
CA ASP A 11 -12.62 -74.25 47.37
C ASP A 11 -12.73 -74.45 48.88
N LEU A 12 -13.08 -73.39 49.62
CA LEU A 12 -13.33 -73.45 51.07
C LEU A 12 -14.57 -74.30 51.39
N LEU A 13 -15.63 -74.18 50.58
CA LEU A 13 -16.82 -75.02 50.71
C LEU A 13 -16.54 -76.48 50.34
N GLY A 14 -15.73 -76.75 49.30
CA GLY A 14 -15.30 -78.11 48.95
C GLY A 14 -14.41 -78.75 50.02
N GLN A 15 -13.56 -77.98 50.70
CA GLN A 15 -12.82 -78.46 51.87
C GLN A 15 -13.77 -78.81 53.03
N ALA A 16 -14.80 -78.00 53.28
CA ALA A 16 -15.81 -78.29 54.29
C ALA A 16 -16.64 -79.54 53.94
N GLU A 17 -17.01 -79.71 52.67
CA GLU A 17 -17.70 -80.91 52.16
C GLU A 17 -16.87 -82.17 52.37
N SER A 18 -15.58 -82.15 52.03
CA SER A 18 -14.67 -83.29 52.23
C SER A 18 -14.58 -83.70 53.70
N VAL A 19 -14.50 -82.73 54.62
CA VAL A 19 -14.44 -83.01 56.06
C VAL A 19 -15.76 -83.62 56.56
N LEU A 20 -16.90 -83.14 56.06
CA LEU A 20 -18.22 -83.69 56.42
C LEU A 20 -18.42 -85.11 55.88
N LEU A 21 -17.95 -85.39 54.66
CA LEU A 21 -17.98 -86.73 54.06
C LEU A 21 -17.12 -87.73 54.83
N ASP A 22 -15.95 -87.32 55.32
CA ASP A 22 -15.08 -88.17 56.15
C ASP A 22 -15.72 -88.52 57.51
N MET A 23 -16.63 -87.67 58.02
CA MET A 23 -17.34 -87.88 59.28
C MET A 23 -18.64 -88.69 59.12
N LEU A 24 -19.22 -88.72 57.91
CA LEU A 24 -20.47 -89.41 57.59
C LEU A 24 -20.53 -90.89 58.05
N PRO A 25 -19.45 -91.71 57.96
CA PRO A 25 -19.48 -93.10 58.41
C PRO A 25 -19.70 -93.27 59.93
N TYR A 26 -19.56 -92.20 60.71
CA TYR A 26 -19.67 -92.20 62.17
C TYR A 26 -20.98 -91.55 62.67
N ASP A 27 -21.65 -90.74 61.85
CA ASP A 27 -22.91 -90.07 62.18
C ASP A 27 -23.75 -89.82 60.90
N ASP A 28 -24.75 -90.66 60.68
CA ASP A 28 -25.69 -90.56 59.55
C ASP A 28 -26.51 -89.25 59.58
N GLY A 29 -26.61 -88.58 60.74
CA GLY A 29 -27.30 -87.29 60.89
C GLY A 29 -26.65 -86.15 60.11
N LEU A 30 -25.40 -86.32 59.66
CA LEU A 30 -24.64 -85.34 58.88
C LEU A 30 -25.01 -85.29 57.40
N GLN A 31 -25.77 -86.27 56.87
CA GLN A 31 -26.14 -86.33 55.45
C GLN A 31 -26.83 -85.05 54.96
N ASN A 32 -27.77 -84.51 55.74
CA ASN A 32 -28.46 -83.27 55.40
C ASN A 32 -27.52 -82.06 55.33
N LEU A 33 -26.44 -82.06 56.11
CA LEU A 33 -25.44 -80.98 56.08
C LEU A 33 -24.53 -81.10 54.86
N VAL A 34 -24.14 -82.33 54.48
CA VAL A 34 -23.40 -82.58 53.24
C VAL A 34 -24.21 -82.10 52.03
N ASP A 35 -25.50 -82.47 51.96
CA ASP A 35 -26.37 -82.07 50.86
C ASP A 35 -26.52 -80.53 50.78
N LEU A 36 -26.65 -79.85 51.92
CA LEU A 36 -26.74 -78.39 51.99
C LEU A 36 -25.44 -77.70 51.53
N VAL A 37 -24.28 -78.26 51.88
CA VAL A 37 -22.98 -77.73 51.46
C VAL A 37 -22.75 -77.98 49.96
N ALA A 38 -23.11 -79.14 49.44
CA ALA A 38 -23.05 -79.46 48.01
C ALA A 38 -23.93 -78.53 47.17
N GLU A 39 -25.14 -78.22 47.66
CA GLU A 39 -26.03 -77.23 47.04
C GLU A 39 -25.41 -75.83 47.07
N ALA A 40 -24.82 -75.42 48.19
CA ALA A 40 -24.14 -74.12 48.32
C ALA A 40 -22.95 -73.99 47.36
N ILE A 41 -22.15 -75.05 47.17
CA ILE A 41 -21.05 -75.09 46.18
C ILE A 41 -21.61 -74.82 44.79
N THR A 42 -22.67 -75.51 44.41
CA THR A 42 -23.32 -75.39 43.09
C THR A 42 -23.83 -73.96 42.87
N GLN A 43 -24.50 -73.37 43.86
CA GLN A 43 -25.03 -72.00 43.79
C GLN A 43 -23.90 -70.95 43.66
N VAL A 44 -22.80 -71.12 44.41
CA VAL A 44 -21.65 -70.21 44.34
C VAL A 44 -20.95 -70.29 42.97
N GLN A 45 -20.81 -71.49 42.42
CA GLN A 45 -20.23 -71.69 41.09
C GLN A 45 -21.13 -71.06 40.01
N GLU A 46 -22.44 -71.27 40.09
CA GLU A 46 -23.41 -70.69 39.16
C GLU A 46 -23.41 -69.15 39.23
N ALA A 47 -23.41 -68.56 40.43
CA ALA A 47 -23.31 -67.12 40.60
C ALA A 47 -22.01 -66.55 40.01
N GLY A 48 -20.88 -67.24 40.20
CA GLY A 48 -19.60 -66.85 39.60
C GLY A 48 -19.64 -66.89 38.07
N GLN A 49 -20.27 -67.92 37.49
CA GLN A 49 -20.44 -68.03 36.05
C GLN A 49 -21.37 -66.93 35.49
N GLN A 50 -22.47 -66.64 36.19
CA GLN A 50 -23.38 -65.56 35.82
C GLN A 50 -22.71 -64.17 35.87
N ILE A 51 -21.92 -63.89 36.91
CA ILE A 51 -21.14 -62.64 37.03
C ILE A 51 -20.14 -62.50 35.87
N ASN A 52 -19.44 -63.57 35.51
CA ASN A 52 -18.52 -63.55 34.37
C ASN A 52 -19.26 -63.36 33.04
N SER A 53 -20.41 -64.00 32.84
CA SER A 53 -21.23 -63.79 31.63
C SER A 53 -21.73 -62.35 31.53
N TYR A 54 -22.24 -61.78 32.63
CA TYR A 54 -22.67 -60.39 32.70
C TYR A 54 -21.52 -59.42 32.41
N GLY A 55 -20.33 -59.71 32.91
CA GLY A 55 -19.11 -58.95 32.61
C GLY A 55 -18.69 -59.03 31.13
N GLY A 56 -18.91 -60.17 30.48
CA GLY A 56 -18.63 -60.38 29.05
C GLY A 56 -19.66 -59.75 28.11
N ASP A 57 -20.92 -59.67 28.55
CA ASP A 57 -22.02 -59.05 27.80
C ASP A 57 -22.02 -57.52 27.87
N LEU A 58 -21.23 -56.93 28.78
CA LEU A 58 -20.95 -55.50 28.79
C LEU A 58 -20.09 -55.16 27.57
N GLU A 59 -20.77 -54.84 26.47
CA GLU A 59 -20.20 -54.35 25.21
C GLU A 59 -19.46 -53.03 25.47
N THR A 60 -18.23 -53.16 25.94
CA THR A 60 -17.29 -52.06 26.14
C THR A 60 -16.53 -51.94 24.84
N ASP A 61 -16.83 -50.89 24.08
CA ASP A 61 -16.03 -50.48 22.93
C ASP A 61 -15.01 -49.43 23.41
N PRO A 62 -13.83 -49.86 23.90
CA PRO A 62 -12.81 -48.95 24.42
C PRO A 62 -12.28 -48.01 23.33
N ASP A 63 -12.28 -48.44 22.07
CA ASP A 63 -11.84 -47.61 20.94
C ASP A 63 -12.84 -46.48 20.69
N ARG A 64 -14.14 -46.78 20.74
CA ARG A 64 -15.19 -45.77 20.63
C ARG A 64 -15.17 -44.79 21.79
N LEU A 65 -14.93 -45.26 23.01
CA LEU A 65 -14.79 -44.38 24.18
C LEU A 65 -13.60 -43.43 24.01
N ALA A 66 -12.45 -43.96 23.55
CA ALA A 66 -11.27 -43.15 23.29
C ALA A 66 -11.50 -42.10 22.18
N GLU A 67 -12.24 -42.44 21.12
CA GLU A 67 -12.64 -41.51 20.06
C GLU A 67 -13.49 -40.36 20.62
N ILE A 68 -14.49 -40.69 21.46
CA ILE A 68 -15.39 -39.71 22.08
C ILE A 68 -14.61 -38.79 23.04
N ASP A 69 -13.74 -39.34 23.89
CA ASP A 69 -12.94 -38.56 24.83
C ASP A 69 -11.94 -37.64 24.12
N SER A 70 -11.34 -38.11 23.02
CA SER A 70 -10.51 -37.29 22.13
C SER A 70 -11.34 -36.13 21.57
N ARG A 71 -12.53 -36.42 21.04
CA ARG A 71 -13.42 -35.40 20.47
C ARG A 71 -13.86 -34.36 21.50
N ILE A 72 -14.22 -34.78 22.71
CA ILE A 72 -14.58 -33.87 23.82
C ILE A 72 -13.38 -32.98 24.19
N SER A 73 -12.17 -33.54 24.22
CA SER A 73 -10.95 -32.80 24.53
C SER A 73 -10.64 -31.73 23.47
N GLU A 74 -10.78 -32.06 22.18
CA GLU A 74 -10.66 -31.09 21.09
C GLU A 74 -11.64 -29.93 21.24
N LEU A 75 -12.94 -30.24 21.45
CA LEU A 75 -13.97 -29.21 21.61
C LEU A 75 -13.69 -28.31 22.82
N LYS A 76 -13.26 -28.88 23.95
CA LYS A 76 -12.85 -28.11 25.14
C LYS A 76 -11.67 -27.19 24.86
N GLN A 77 -10.68 -27.63 24.09
CA GLN A 77 -9.55 -26.78 23.72
C GLN A 77 -9.98 -25.61 22.82
N ILE A 78 -10.91 -25.84 21.89
CA ILE A 78 -11.48 -24.80 21.03
C ILE A 78 -12.24 -23.78 21.89
N CYS A 79 -13.14 -24.23 22.78
CA CYS A 79 -13.86 -23.33 23.70
C CYS A 79 -12.87 -22.52 24.55
N ARG A 80 -11.87 -23.15 25.18
CA ARG A 80 -10.86 -22.41 25.98
C ARG A 80 -10.18 -21.26 25.23
N LYS A 81 -10.00 -21.37 23.91
CA LYS A 81 -9.38 -20.33 23.09
C LYS A 81 -10.37 -19.28 22.57
N TYR A 82 -11.61 -19.67 22.30
CA TYR A 82 -12.53 -18.87 21.47
C TYR A 82 -13.90 -18.60 22.10
N GLY A 83 -14.18 -19.09 23.31
CA GLY A 83 -15.39 -18.76 24.06
C GLY A 83 -15.77 -19.77 25.15
N PRO A 84 -16.53 -19.35 26.18
CA PRO A 84 -16.91 -20.23 27.28
C PRO A 84 -17.74 -21.44 26.82
N GLY A 85 -18.54 -21.30 25.75
CA GLY A 85 -19.28 -22.37 25.11
C GLY A 85 -18.89 -22.63 23.64
N LEU A 86 -19.38 -23.75 23.09
CA LEU A 86 -19.18 -24.11 21.69
C LEU A 86 -19.90 -23.12 20.75
N GLU A 87 -21.07 -22.63 21.16
CA GLU A 87 -21.84 -21.61 20.43
C GLU A 87 -21.04 -20.31 20.28
N ASP A 88 -20.36 -19.88 21.34
CA ASP A 88 -19.50 -18.69 21.31
C ASP A 88 -18.33 -18.87 20.34
N ALA A 89 -17.68 -20.03 20.36
CA ALA A 89 -16.57 -20.33 19.46
C ALA A 89 -17.01 -20.35 17.99
N ILE A 90 -18.21 -20.85 17.69
CA ILE A 90 -18.80 -20.83 16.34
C ILE A 90 -19.13 -19.40 15.93
N ALA A 91 -19.75 -18.62 16.82
CA ALA A 91 -20.06 -17.22 16.57
C ALA A 91 -18.79 -16.38 16.32
N TYR A 92 -17.72 -16.64 17.08
CA TYR A 92 -16.41 -16.03 16.88
C TYR A 92 -15.81 -16.38 15.51
N ALA A 93 -15.90 -17.65 15.09
CA ALA A 93 -15.45 -18.07 13.76
C ALA A 93 -16.25 -17.38 12.64
N ALA A 94 -17.57 -17.26 12.79
CA ALA A 94 -18.42 -16.55 11.83
C ALA A 94 -18.06 -15.06 11.75
N LYS A 95 -17.82 -14.43 12.91
CA LYS A 95 -17.38 -13.03 13.00
C LYS A 95 -16.06 -12.81 12.27
N ILE A 96 -15.03 -13.62 12.55
CA ILE A 96 -13.73 -13.50 11.87
C ILE A 96 -13.88 -13.69 10.37
N ARG A 97 -14.66 -14.69 9.91
CA ARG A 97 -14.87 -14.90 8.47
C ARG A 97 -15.54 -13.69 7.81
N ALA A 98 -16.50 -13.05 8.48
CA ALA A 98 -17.15 -11.85 7.97
C ALA A 98 -16.18 -10.67 7.93
N GLU A 99 -15.35 -10.47 8.97
CA GLU A 99 -14.30 -9.45 8.98
C GLU A 99 -13.29 -9.69 7.85
N LEU A 100 -12.86 -10.95 7.65
CA LEU A 100 -11.91 -11.33 6.60
C LEU A 100 -12.48 -11.11 5.20
N ALA A 101 -13.76 -11.46 4.98
CA ALA A 101 -14.45 -11.18 3.74
C ALA A 101 -14.61 -9.67 3.48
N GLY A 102 -14.81 -8.87 4.54
CA GLY A 102 -14.83 -7.40 4.43
C GLY A 102 -13.50 -6.83 3.95
N PHE A 103 -12.36 -7.36 4.42
CA PHE A 103 -11.04 -6.95 3.92
C PHE A 103 -10.80 -7.31 2.45
N ASP A 104 -11.39 -8.39 1.95
CA ASP A 104 -11.27 -8.80 0.55
C ASP A 104 -12.18 -7.99 -0.40
N ASP A 105 -13.31 -7.47 0.07
CA ASP A 105 -14.34 -6.78 -0.75
C ASP A 105 -14.25 -5.23 -0.68
N GLU A 106 -13.71 -4.64 0.40
CA GLU A 106 -13.70 -3.19 0.61
C GLU A 106 -12.60 -2.42 -0.14
N GLY A 107 -11.64 -3.10 -0.75
CA GLY A 107 -10.57 -2.47 -1.50
C GLY A 107 -10.75 -2.67 -2.99
N GLN A 108 -10.79 -1.60 -3.78
CA GLN A 108 -10.08 -1.66 -5.06
C GLN A 108 -8.70 -2.22 -4.72
N SER A 109 -8.37 -3.43 -5.20
CA SER A 109 -7.11 -4.09 -4.86
C SER A 109 -6.00 -3.06 -4.93
N LEU A 110 -5.09 -3.05 -3.96
CA LEU A 110 -3.90 -2.18 -3.99
C LEU A 110 -3.23 -2.20 -5.38
N GLU A 111 -3.31 -3.34 -6.06
CA GLU A 111 -2.86 -3.56 -7.43
C GLU A 111 -3.63 -2.72 -8.46
N ALA A 112 -4.95 -2.59 -8.34
CA ALA A 112 -5.78 -1.76 -9.21
C ALA A 112 -5.48 -0.27 -9.02
N LEU A 113 -5.36 0.20 -7.77
CA LEU A 113 -4.97 1.59 -7.46
C LEU A 113 -3.55 1.89 -7.94
N GLN A 114 -2.63 0.95 -7.76
CA GLN A 114 -1.25 1.07 -8.25
C GLN A 114 -1.23 1.15 -9.79
N ALA A 115 -2.01 0.32 -10.47
CA ALA A 115 -2.14 0.36 -11.93
C ALA A 115 -2.72 1.69 -12.42
N GLU A 116 -3.72 2.25 -11.73
CA GLU A 116 -4.27 3.56 -12.07
C GLU A 116 -3.23 4.69 -11.86
N ALA A 117 -2.49 4.66 -10.75
CA ALA A 117 -1.42 5.61 -10.46
C ALA A 117 -0.31 5.56 -11.52
N ASP A 118 0.10 4.36 -11.94
CA ASP A 118 1.11 4.17 -12.97
C ASP A 118 0.63 4.65 -14.35
N GLN A 119 -0.64 4.42 -14.69
CA GLN A 119 -1.25 4.99 -15.90
C GLN A 119 -1.28 6.52 -15.87
N ALA A 120 -1.69 7.12 -14.76
CA ALA A 120 -1.71 8.57 -14.59
C ALA A 120 -0.29 9.17 -14.72
N LYS A 121 0.71 8.52 -14.11
CA LYS A 121 2.12 8.91 -14.21
C LYS A 121 2.66 8.81 -15.64
N ALA A 122 2.28 7.78 -16.39
CA ALA A 122 2.64 7.64 -17.79
C ALA A 122 2.07 8.78 -18.64
N ARG A 123 0.78 9.11 -18.44
CA ARG A 123 0.12 10.24 -19.11
C ARG A 123 0.79 11.57 -18.78
N LEU A 124 1.11 11.81 -17.50
CA LEU A 124 1.84 12.99 -17.05
C LEU A 124 3.19 13.12 -17.78
N LYS A 125 3.97 12.04 -17.82
CA LYS A 125 5.29 12.02 -18.47
C LYS A 125 5.19 12.33 -19.97
N GLN A 126 4.20 11.75 -20.65
CA GLN A 126 3.94 12.00 -22.06
C GLN A 126 3.59 13.47 -22.30
N ALA A 127 2.66 14.03 -21.52
CA ALA A 127 2.26 15.42 -21.62
C ALA A 127 3.44 16.38 -21.35
N CYS A 128 4.26 16.11 -20.33
CA CYS A 128 5.46 16.92 -20.04
C CYS A 128 6.48 16.88 -21.18
N THR A 129 6.67 15.71 -21.81
CA THR A 129 7.62 15.56 -22.92
C THR A 129 7.14 16.31 -24.17
N GLN A 130 5.83 16.24 -24.46
CA GLN A 130 5.22 17.02 -25.54
C GLN A 130 5.37 18.52 -25.29
N LEU A 131 5.06 18.99 -24.08
CA LEU A 131 5.21 20.39 -23.70
C LEU A 131 6.65 20.87 -23.83
N ARG A 132 7.62 20.06 -23.38
CA ARG A 132 9.06 20.36 -23.51
C ARG A 132 9.48 20.53 -24.96
N SER A 133 9.02 19.65 -25.86
CA SER A 133 9.33 19.75 -27.29
C SER A 133 8.77 21.04 -27.90
N LEU A 134 7.51 21.39 -27.59
CA LEU A 134 6.90 22.64 -28.03
C LEU A 134 7.68 23.86 -27.52
N ARG A 135 8.10 23.85 -26.25
CA ARG A 135 8.90 24.93 -25.66
C ARG A 135 10.27 25.06 -26.29
N GLN A 136 10.95 23.95 -26.62
CA GLN A 136 12.24 23.99 -27.31
C GLN A 136 12.13 24.63 -28.70
N THR A 137 11.06 24.30 -29.44
CA THR A 137 10.79 24.93 -30.74
C THR A 137 10.52 26.42 -30.58
N ALA A 138 9.62 26.79 -29.66
CA ALA A 138 9.27 28.18 -29.39
C ALA A 138 10.48 29.00 -28.91
N ALA A 139 11.34 28.42 -28.05
CA ALA A 139 12.59 29.01 -27.59
C ALA A 139 13.51 29.39 -28.76
N LYS A 140 13.78 28.46 -29.69
CA LYS A 140 14.62 28.73 -30.87
C LYS A 140 14.04 29.80 -31.79
N THR A 141 12.72 29.78 -31.98
CA THR A 141 12.03 30.82 -32.75
C THR A 141 12.18 32.19 -32.08
N LEU A 142 11.95 32.27 -30.77
CA LEU A 142 12.10 33.49 -29.99
C LEU A 142 13.55 33.99 -30.02
N GLU A 143 14.54 33.12 -29.84
CA GLU A 143 15.96 33.47 -29.92
C GLU A 143 16.31 34.12 -31.26
N THR A 144 15.86 33.50 -32.36
CA THR A 144 16.14 33.99 -33.71
C THR A 144 15.47 35.33 -33.98
N GLN A 145 14.19 35.46 -33.62
CA GLN A 145 13.42 36.70 -33.80
C GLN A 145 14.00 37.84 -32.96
N LEU A 146 14.29 37.58 -31.69
CA LEU A 146 14.81 38.60 -30.78
C LEU A 146 16.21 39.08 -31.21
N LEU A 147 17.10 38.17 -31.60
CA LEU A 147 18.41 38.56 -32.14
C LEU A 147 18.29 39.36 -33.44
N SER A 148 17.25 39.15 -34.25
CA SER A 148 17.01 39.95 -35.44
C SER A 148 16.54 41.37 -35.14
N GLU A 149 15.69 41.55 -34.12
CA GLU A 149 15.19 42.84 -33.65
C GLU A 149 16.25 43.65 -32.87
N LEU A 150 17.22 42.98 -32.24
CA LEU A 150 18.32 43.64 -31.52
C LEU A 150 19.37 44.26 -32.44
N LYS A 151 19.54 43.74 -33.67
CA LYS A 151 20.48 44.30 -34.67
C LYS A 151 20.26 45.78 -34.97
N PRO A 152 19.04 46.25 -35.35
CA PRO A 152 18.81 47.67 -35.64
C PRO A 152 18.96 48.59 -34.42
N LEU A 153 18.94 48.06 -33.19
CA LEU A 153 19.13 48.80 -31.95
C LEU A 153 20.61 48.96 -31.54
N ALA A 154 21.54 48.70 -32.47
CA ALA A 154 22.99 48.70 -32.24
C ALA A 154 23.48 47.66 -31.20
N MET A 155 22.71 46.58 -31.02
CA MET A 155 23.00 45.47 -30.09
C MET A 155 23.37 44.17 -30.86
N GLU A 156 24.14 44.30 -31.94
CA GLU A 156 24.47 43.19 -32.85
C GLU A 156 25.35 42.09 -32.24
N LYS A 157 26.04 42.40 -31.15
CA LYS A 157 27.00 41.51 -30.48
C LYS A 157 26.42 40.78 -29.27
N VAL A 158 25.16 41.05 -28.94
CA VAL A 158 24.45 40.45 -27.81
C VAL A 158 24.16 38.98 -28.10
N LYS A 159 24.35 38.13 -27.10
CA LYS A 159 23.92 36.73 -27.16
C LYS A 159 22.71 36.54 -26.25
N PHE A 160 21.70 35.86 -26.77
CA PHE A 160 20.49 35.53 -26.03
C PHE A 160 20.20 34.04 -26.18
N GLN A 161 19.84 33.39 -25.08
CA GLN A 161 19.49 31.98 -25.05
C GLN A 161 18.37 31.73 -24.05
N VAL A 162 17.41 30.89 -24.43
CA VAL A 162 16.37 30.38 -23.54
C VAL A 162 16.80 29.01 -23.03
N GLN A 163 17.09 28.92 -21.74
CA GLN A 163 17.46 27.67 -21.09
C GLN A 163 16.22 26.98 -20.52
N LEU A 164 16.12 25.67 -20.77
CA LEU A 164 15.10 24.79 -20.18
C LEU A 164 15.78 23.76 -19.27
N ALA A 165 15.63 23.92 -17.96
CA ALA A 165 16.16 22.99 -16.96
C ALA A 165 15.06 22.02 -16.48
N PRO A 166 15.30 20.70 -16.42
CA PRO A 166 14.30 19.76 -15.92
C PRO A 166 14.03 19.98 -14.43
N ILE A 167 12.76 19.98 -14.05
CA ILE A 167 12.30 20.06 -12.66
C ILE A 167 11.24 19.00 -12.37
N ALA A 168 10.91 18.78 -11.09
CA ALA A 168 9.75 17.98 -10.72
C ALA A 168 8.47 18.56 -11.39
N PRO A 169 7.56 17.72 -11.91
CA PRO A 169 6.34 18.21 -12.56
C PRO A 169 5.53 19.13 -11.65
N THR A 170 5.22 20.32 -12.15
CA THR A 170 4.32 21.28 -11.52
C THR A 170 3.07 21.46 -12.40
N ALA A 171 2.11 22.26 -11.94
CA ALA A 171 0.97 22.66 -12.77
C ALA A 171 1.38 23.33 -14.10
N GLN A 172 2.60 23.89 -14.17
CA GLN A 172 3.16 24.53 -15.36
C GLN A 172 4.06 23.58 -16.18
N GLY A 173 4.16 22.30 -15.83
CA GLY A 173 5.02 21.32 -16.51
C GLY A 173 6.31 21.01 -15.75
N ALA A 174 7.24 20.33 -16.43
CA ALA A 174 8.45 19.74 -15.85
C ALA A 174 9.75 20.43 -16.31
N ASP A 175 9.65 21.66 -16.79
CA ASP A 175 10.81 22.48 -17.17
C ASP A 175 10.73 23.85 -16.51
N GLN A 176 11.82 24.26 -15.89
CA GLN A 176 12.07 25.63 -15.48
C GLN A 176 12.68 26.38 -16.67
N ILE A 177 12.06 27.51 -17.02
CA ILE A 177 12.49 28.36 -18.15
C ILE A 177 13.28 29.54 -17.59
N CYS A 178 14.50 29.72 -18.07
CA CYS A 178 15.36 30.84 -17.73
C CYS A 178 15.80 31.56 -19.01
N PHE A 179 15.66 32.89 -19.04
CA PHE A 179 16.17 33.72 -20.12
C PHE A 179 17.56 34.21 -19.78
N LEU A 180 18.53 33.85 -20.62
CA LEU A 180 19.93 34.17 -20.46
C LEU A 180 20.36 35.21 -21.49
N LEU A 181 21.12 36.20 -21.04
CA LEU A 181 21.62 37.31 -21.84
C LEU A 181 23.13 37.48 -21.60
N SER A 182 23.85 37.89 -22.64
CA SER A 182 25.23 38.35 -22.56
C SER A 182 25.34 39.60 -23.44
N PRO A 183 25.46 40.79 -22.84
CA PRO A 183 25.43 42.06 -23.57
C PRO A 183 26.72 42.28 -24.38
N ASN A 184 27.87 41.88 -23.84
CA ASN A 184 29.17 42.04 -24.48
C ASN A 184 29.75 40.71 -24.95
N PRO A 185 30.32 40.65 -26.18
CA PRO A 185 30.98 39.45 -26.64
C PRO A 185 32.23 39.17 -25.81
N GLY A 186 32.20 38.06 -25.08
CA GLY A 186 33.28 37.64 -24.17
C GLY A 186 32.79 37.41 -22.74
N GLU A 187 31.64 37.97 -22.37
CA GLU A 187 31.00 37.71 -21.07
C GLU A 187 30.16 36.42 -21.12
N PRO A 188 30.08 35.67 -20.00
CA PRO A 188 29.22 34.50 -19.91
C PRO A 188 27.74 34.88 -20.03
N LEU A 189 26.92 33.93 -20.48
CA LEU A 189 25.47 34.06 -20.43
C LEU A 189 25.01 34.06 -18.97
N GLN A 190 24.29 35.11 -18.57
CA GLN A 190 23.75 35.26 -17.21
C GLN A 190 22.24 35.42 -17.24
N PRO A 191 21.53 35.06 -16.17
CA PRO A 191 20.10 35.35 -16.04
C PRO A 191 19.81 36.83 -16.26
N LEU A 192 18.68 37.13 -16.92
CA LEU A 192 18.25 38.51 -17.17
C LEU A 192 18.16 39.34 -15.88
N SER A 193 17.80 38.72 -14.75
CA SER A 193 17.73 39.36 -13.43
C SER A 193 19.09 39.80 -12.87
N GLU A 194 20.19 39.22 -13.36
CA GLU A 194 21.55 39.45 -12.86
C GLU A 194 22.37 40.33 -13.83
N THR A 195 21.84 40.65 -15.00
CA THR A 195 22.55 41.44 -16.02
C THR A 195 22.38 42.93 -15.73
N ALA A 196 23.44 43.56 -15.20
CA ALA A 196 23.42 44.94 -14.71
C ALA A 196 23.83 45.97 -15.80
N SER A 197 22.85 46.49 -16.54
CA SER A 197 22.94 47.76 -17.29
C SER A 197 21.54 48.26 -17.66
N GLY A 198 21.08 49.36 -17.04
CA GLY A 198 19.69 49.86 -17.16
C GLY A 198 19.28 50.18 -18.60
N GLY A 199 20.12 50.91 -19.34
CA GLY A 199 19.82 51.33 -20.72
C GLY A 199 19.89 50.20 -21.77
N GLU A 200 20.65 49.13 -21.51
CA GLU A 200 20.65 47.94 -22.38
C GLU A 200 19.43 47.06 -22.13
N MET A 201 19.02 46.95 -20.86
CA MET A 201 17.82 46.21 -20.47
C MET A 201 16.55 46.85 -21.04
N SER A 202 16.42 48.17 -21.00
CA SER A 202 15.27 48.88 -21.59
C SER A 202 15.14 48.63 -23.09
N ARG A 203 16.25 48.66 -23.83
CA ARG A 203 16.28 48.35 -25.28
C ARG A 203 15.98 46.89 -25.56
N PHE A 204 16.48 45.97 -24.73
CA PHE A 204 16.19 44.54 -24.84
C PHE A 204 14.71 44.23 -24.59
N LEU A 205 14.11 44.82 -23.56
CA LEU A 205 12.68 44.67 -23.25
C LEU A 205 11.81 45.25 -24.36
N LEU A 206 12.22 46.36 -24.98
CA LEU A 206 11.55 46.93 -26.15
C LEU A 206 11.57 45.96 -27.34
N ALA A 207 12.72 45.36 -27.65
CA ALA A 207 12.83 44.35 -28.71
C ALA A 207 11.98 43.11 -28.41
N MET A 208 11.99 42.63 -27.16
CA MET A 208 11.10 41.55 -26.72
C MET A 208 9.63 41.91 -26.94
N LYS A 209 9.22 43.13 -26.57
CA LYS A 209 7.83 43.56 -26.77
C LYS A 209 7.47 43.67 -28.25
N ALA A 210 8.40 44.07 -29.11
CA ALA A 210 8.20 44.05 -30.56
C ALA A 210 7.94 42.62 -31.07
N CYS A 211 8.72 41.62 -30.60
CA CYS A 211 8.47 40.20 -30.92
C CYS A 211 7.10 39.71 -30.43
N PHE A 212 6.62 40.19 -29.28
CA PHE A 212 5.31 39.81 -28.72
C PHE A 212 4.14 40.71 -29.14
N SER A 213 4.38 41.74 -29.94
CA SER A 213 3.36 42.74 -30.31
C SER A 213 2.19 42.15 -31.11
N ALA A 214 2.41 41.03 -31.80
CA ALA A 214 1.38 40.28 -32.51
C ALA A 214 0.46 39.46 -31.57
N ILE A 215 0.88 39.21 -30.33
CA ILE A 215 0.19 38.32 -29.38
C ILE A 215 -0.45 39.12 -28.24
N ASP A 216 0.15 40.25 -27.84
CA ASP A 216 -0.29 41.01 -26.67
C ASP A 216 -0.21 42.52 -26.90
N SER A 217 -1.37 43.14 -27.14
CA SER A 217 -1.52 44.59 -27.31
C SER A 217 -1.64 45.29 -25.95
N VAL A 218 -0.52 45.81 -25.44
CA VAL A 218 -0.53 46.63 -24.23
C VAL A 218 -0.69 48.10 -24.65
N GLY A 219 -1.63 48.82 -24.04
CA GLY A 219 -2.04 50.16 -24.47
C GLY A 219 -0.97 51.24 -24.33
N THR A 220 -0.16 51.22 -23.27
CA THR A 220 0.92 52.18 -23.04
C THR A 220 2.08 51.51 -22.32
N LEU A 221 3.31 51.64 -22.84
CA LEU A 221 4.55 51.28 -22.13
C LEU A 221 5.39 52.55 -21.92
N VAL A 222 5.97 52.67 -20.73
CA VAL A 222 6.95 53.71 -20.39
C VAL A 222 8.30 53.02 -20.24
N PHE A 223 9.29 53.46 -21.02
CA PHE A 223 10.67 53.01 -20.91
C PHE A 223 11.52 54.16 -20.40
N ASP A 224 12.35 53.90 -19.40
CA ASP A 224 13.34 54.86 -18.90
C ASP A 224 14.71 54.58 -19.55
N GLU A 225 15.49 55.64 -19.77
CA GLU A 225 16.89 55.54 -20.24
C GLU A 225 17.14 54.88 -21.63
N ILE A 226 16.21 54.99 -22.59
CA ILE A 226 16.44 54.44 -23.94
C ILE A 226 17.52 55.17 -24.76
N ASP A 227 17.79 56.44 -24.43
CA ASP A 227 18.68 57.34 -25.18
C ASP A 227 20.06 57.55 -24.52
N THR A 228 20.31 57.00 -23.32
CA THR A 228 21.60 57.14 -22.64
C THR A 228 22.64 56.18 -23.23
N GLY A 229 23.55 56.72 -24.05
CA GLY A 229 24.69 55.97 -24.62
C GLY A 229 24.70 55.83 -26.15
N VAL A 230 23.78 56.49 -26.86
CA VAL A 230 23.71 56.46 -28.33
C VAL A 230 24.28 57.75 -28.91
N SER A 231 25.58 57.77 -29.20
CA SER A 231 26.21 58.88 -29.93
C SER A 231 25.77 58.91 -31.40
N GLY A 232 24.83 59.80 -31.72
CA GLY A 232 24.68 60.51 -32.99
C GLY A 232 24.20 59.75 -34.24
N ARG A 233 24.35 58.42 -34.35
CA ARG A 233 24.01 57.69 -35.60
C ARG A 233 22.67 56.93 -35.58
N VAL A 234 22.10 56.62 -34.41
CA VAL A 234 20.85 55.81 -34.33
C VAL A 234 19.61 56.69 -34.15
N SER A 235 19.75 57.92 -33.63
CA SER A 235 18.61 58.84 -33.41
C SER A 235 17.84 59.19 -34.72
N GLN A 236 18.51 59.18 -35.88
CA GLN A 236 17.86 59.48 -37.16
C GLN A 236 17.16 58.30 -37.85
N ARG A 237 17.42 57.05 -37.44
CA ARG A 237 16.85 55.86 -38.10
C ARG A 237 15.62 55.29 -37.38
N SER A 238 15.30 55.82 -36.20
CA SER A 238 14.18 55.43 -35.35
C SER A 238 12.76 55.94 -35.74
N PRO A 239 12.49 56.74 -36.80
CA PRO A 239 11.10 57.00 -37.17
C PRO A 239 10.46 55.87 -37.98
N THR A 240 11.25 55.17 -38.82
CA THR A 240 10.67 54.40 -39.93
C THR A 240 10.18 53.00 -39.52
N ASN A 241 10.77 52.37 -38.49
CA ASN A 241 10.26 51.10 -37.94
C ASN A 241 9.17 51.28 -36.87
N CYS A 242 9.04 52.46 -36.27
CA CYS A 242 7.94 52.76 -35.34
C CYS A 242 6.60 53.01 -36.05
N ALA A 243 6.62 53.38 -37.33
CA ALA A 243 5.42 53.75 -38.09
C ALA A 243 4.72 52.58 -38.82
N SER A 244 5.40 51.45 -39.05
CA SER A 244 4.87 50.33 -39.85
C SER A 244 4.08 49.29 -39.05
N SER A 245 3.92 49.46 -37.73
CA SER A 245 3.27 48.48 -36.85
C SER A 245 2.32 49.14 -35.84
N GLY A 246 1.04 49.17 -36.21
CA GLY A 246 -0.10 49.21 -35.28
C GLY A 246 -0.59 50.59 -34.83
N SER A 247 -1.91 50.79 -34.91
CA SER A 247 -2.69 51.96 -34.50
C SER A 247 -2.75 52.13 -32.97
N GLY A 248 -1.63 52.49 -32.35
CA GLY A 248 -1.56 52.84 -30.93
C GLY A 248 -0.63 54.04 -30.72
N THR A 249 -1.09 55.05 -30.00
CA THR A 249 -0.36 56.29 -29.73
C THR A 249 0.88 55.99 -28.88
N ARG A 250 2.07 56.04 -29.47
CA ARG A 250 3.35 55.88 -28.76
C ARG A 250 3.82 57.25 -28.26
N SER A 251 4.01 57.40 -26.95
CA SER A 251 4.55 58.62 -26.35
C SER A 251 5.90 58.32 -25.70
N CYS A 252 6.98 58.75 -26.35
CA CYS A 252 8.31 58.75 -25.74
C CYS A 252 8.49 60.05 -24.96
N VAL A 253 8.78 59.97 -23.66
CA VAL A 253 9.15 61.13 -22.85
C VAL A 253 10.66 61.11 -22.72
N SER A 254 11.34 62.03 -23.42
CA SER A 254 12.74 62.33 -23.19
C SER A 254 12.85 63.48 -22.18
N PRO A 255 13.62 63.36 -21.09
CA PRO A 255 13.96 64.51 -20.27
C PRO A 255 15.03 65.31 -21.03
N THR A 256 14.60 66.23 -21.89
CA THR A 256 15.46 67.33 -22.32
C THR A 256 15.66 68.26 -21.13
N ASN A 257 16.83 68.17 -20.49
CA ASN A 257 17.29 69.23 -19.60
C ASN A 257 17.77 70.43 -20.45
N PRO A 258 17.55 71.68 -20.02
CA PRO A 258 17.79 72.89 -20.81
C PRO A 258 19.27 73.15 -21.13
#